data_AF-A0A1F6C3T6-F1
#
_entry.id   AF-A0A1F6C3T6-F1
#
_cell.length_a   1.000
_cell.length_b   1.000
_cell.length_c   1.000
_cell.angle_alpha   90.00
_cell.angle_beta   90.00
_cell.angle_gamma   90.00
#
_symmetry.space_group_name_H-M   'P 1'
#
loop_
_entity.id
_entity.type
_entity.pdbx_description
1 polymer ?
#
loop_
_entity_poly.entity_id
_entity_poly.type
_entity_poly.pdbx_seq_one_letter_code
_entity_poly.pdbx_strand_id
1 'polypeptide(L)' 'MSEEKSREEKSRVRTYSATDRDDEMLEIIARYHGTSKSAMITGLVRKEFWRIFPSGTETIRPEEGARIVS' A
#
# COMPACT_ATOMS: atom_id res chain seq x y z
N MET A 1 11.57 14.68 -31.22
CA MET A 1 10.18 14.41 -30.80
C MET A 1 10.20 14.35 -29.29
N SER A 2 9.73 15.43 -28.68
CA SER A 2 9.71 15.63 -27.24
C SER A 2 8.36 15.15 -26.74
N GLU A 3 8.34 14.06 -25.99
CA GLU A 3 7.18 13.70 -25.17
C GLU A 3 7.68 13.51 -23.73
N GLU A 4 7.34 14.53 -22.93
CA GLU A 4 7.12 14.53 -21.49
C GLU A 4 7.63 13.32 -20.71
N LYS A 5 8.69 13.52 -19.91
CA LYS A 5 8.77 12.86 -18.60
C LYS A 5 7.42 13.08 -17.93
N SER A 6 6.59 12.03 -17.91
CA SER A 6 5.27 12.03 -17.30
C SER A 6 5.34 12.77 -15.97
N ARG A 7 4.44 13.75 -15.77
CA ARG A 7 4.18 14.38 -14.48
C ARG A 7 4.50 13.36 -13.39
N GLU A 8 5.48 13.66 -12.53
CA GLU A 8 5.77 12.87 -11.34
C GLU A 8 4.45 12.37 -10.78
N GLU A 9 4.33 11.06 -10.55
CA GLU A 9 3.17 10.46 -9.90
C GLU A 9 3.04 11.08 -8.51
N LYS A 10 2.46 12.28 -8.44
CA LYS A 10 2.30 13.03 -7.20
C LYS A 10 1.53 12.14 -6.27
N SER A 11 2.06 11.95 -5.06
CA SER A 11 1.40 11.15 -4.04
C SER A 11 -0.02 11.67 -3.83
N ARG A 12 -1.02 10.90 -4.25
CA ARG A 12 -2.44 11.21 -3.98
C ARG A 12 -2.76 10.78 -2.56
N VAL A 13 -3.39 11.68 -1.81
CA VAL A 13 -3.94 11.37 -0.48
C VAL A 13 -4.98 10.27 -0.64
N ARG A 14 -4.82 9.20 0.13
CA ARG A 14 -5.76 8.08 0.25
C ARG A 14 -6.09 7.92 1.71
N THR A 15 -7.36 7.72 2.01
CA THR A 15 -7.84 7.45 3.38
C THR A 15 -7.98 5.95 3.55
N TYR A 16 -7.61 5.44 4.72
CA TYR A 16 -7.94 4.09 5.16
C TYR A 16 -8.71 4.18 6.47
N SER A 17 -9.62 3.24 6.67
CA SER A 17 -10.33 3.10 7.94
C SER A 17 -9.55 2.16 8.85
N ALA A 18 -9.47 2.50 10.12
CA ALA A 18 -8.84 1.69 11.15
C ALA A 18 -9.61 1.83 12.46
N THR A 19 -9.52 0.82 13.32
CA THR A 19 -9.93 0.99 14.72
C THR A 19 -8.92 1.88 15.45
N ASP A 20 -9.31 2.46 16.60
CA ASP A 20 -8.39 3.25 17.43
C ASP A 20 -7.14 2.44 17.81
N ARG A 21 -7.32 1.14 18.08
CA ARG A 21 -6.23 0.21 18.39
C ARG A 21 -5.27 0.04 17.20
N ASP A 22 -5.79 -0.05 15.98
CA ASP A 22 -4.95 -0.20 14.78
C ASP A 22 -4.14 1.08 14.51
N ASP A 23 -4.72 2.27 14.73
CA ASP A 23 -3.98 3.53 14.61
C ASP A 23 -2.88 3.65 15.67
N GLU A 24 -3.16 3.25 16.92
CA GLU A 24 -2.16 3.24 18.00
C GLU A 24 -1.01 2.28 17.69
N MET A 25 -1.31 1.06 17.23
CA MET A 25 -0.29 0.10 16.82
C MET A 25 0.57 0.66 15.67
N LEU A 26 -0.04 1.31 14.68
CA LEU A 26 0.70 1.92 13.57
C LEU A 26 1.62 3.04 14.06
N GLU A 27 1.14 3.89 14.98
CA GLU A 27 1.93 4.97 15.58
C GLU A 27 3.17 4.42 16.32
N ILE A 28 3.00 3.37 17.13
CA ILE A 28 4.09 2.73 17.87
C ILE A 28 5.16 2.18 16.91
N ILE A 29 4.74 1.44 15.87
CA ILE A 29 5.65 0.84 14.89
C ILE A 29 6.37 1.93 14.08
N ALA A 30 5.65 2.97 13.67
CA ALA A 30 6.22 4.10 12.94
C ALA A 30 7.31 4.81 13.76
N ARG A 31 7.06 5.07 15.06
CA ARG A 31 8.04 5.64 15.98
C ARG A 31 9.25 4.74 16.17
N TYR A 32 9.03 3.44 16.39
CA TYR A 32 10.10 2.47 16.58
C TYR A 32 11.09 2.44 15.40
N HIS A 33 10.58 2.56 14.18
CA HIS A 33 11.40 2.57 12.96
C HIS A 33 11.83 3.98 12.50
N GLY A 34 11.44 5.04 13.20
CA GLY A 34 11.80 6.42 12.85
C GLY A 34 11.18 6.90 11.54
N THR A 35 9.96 6.47 11.21
CA THR A 35 9.25 6.85 9.98
C THR A 35 7.91 7.51 10.28
N SER A 36 7.27 8.14 9.29
CA SER A 36 5.87 8.57 9.42
C SER A 36 4.90 7.39 9.36
N LYS A 37 3.68 7.55 9.91
CA LYS A 37 2.60 6.56 9.77
C LYS A 37 2.31 6.20 8.31
N SER A 38 2.24 7.21 7.43
CA SER A 38 1.99 7.01 5.99
C SER A 38 3.10 6.22 5.30
N ALA A 39 4.36 6.51 5.64
CA ALA A 39 5.50 5.76 5.11
C ALA A 39 5.49 4.31 5.63
N MET A 40 5.18 4.13 6.92
CA MET A 40 5.11 2.82 7.56
C MET A 40 4.03 1.93 6.92
N ILE A 41 2.78 2.40 6.86
CA ILE A 41 1.69 1.60 6.29
C ILE A 41 1.93 1.27 4.81
N THR A 42 2.47 2.21 4.03
CA THR A 42 2.83 1.96 2.63
C THR A 42 3.93 0.90 2.52
N GLY A 43 4.95 0.97 3.40
CA GLY A 43 6.03 -0.01 3.45
C GLY A 43 5.53 -1.41 3.82
N LEU A 44 4.65 -1.51 4.82
CA LEU A 44 4.03 -2.76 5.24
C LEU A 44 3.20 -3.38 4.11
N VAL A 45 2.35 -2.60 3.44
CA VAL A 45 1.57 -3.07 2.28
C VAL A 45 2.48 -3.56 1.16
N ARG A 46 3.54 -2.82 0.82
CA ARG A 46 4.49 -3.23 -0.23
C ARG A 46 5.23 -4.51 0.12
N LYS A 47 5.70 -4.62 1.37
CA LYS A 47 6.39 -5.81 1.87
C LYS A 47 5.48 -7.04 1.79
N GLU A 48 4.24 -6.89 2.24
CA GLU A 48 3.26 -7.97 2.25
C GLU A 48 2.84 -8.39 0.84
N PHE A 49 2.63 -7.40 -0.04
CA PHE A 49 2.33 -7.66 -1.44
C PHE A 49 3.40 -8.52 -2.11
N TRP A 50 4.68 -8.16 -1.99
CA TRP A 50 5.77 -8.94 -2.59
C TRP A 50 6.01 -10.28 -1.89
N ARG A 51 5.66 -10.40 -0.60
CA ARG A 51 5.69 -11.68 0.10
C ARG A 51 4.67 -12.67 -0.47
N ILE A 52 3.47 -12.19 -0.81
CA ILE A 52 2.38 -13.01 -1.35
C ILE A 52 2.53 -13.21 -2.87
N PHE A 53 2.97 -12.18 -3.60
CA PHE A 53 3.06 -12.16 -5.06
C PHE A 53 4.48 -11.84 -5.54
N PRO A 54 5.46 -12.74 -5.29
CA PRO A 54 6.87 -12.47 -5.63
C PRO A 54 7.13 -12.26 -7.12
N SER A 55 6.29 -12.83 -7.99
CA SER A 55 6.37 -12.69 -9.45
C SER A 55 5.40 -11.64 -10.02
N GLY A 56 4.78 -10.81 -9.18
CA GLY A 56 3.76 -9.85 -9.59
C GLY A 56 2.35 -10.45 -9.73
N THR A 57 1.44 -9.67 -10.31
CA THR A 57 -0.01 -9.94 -10.29
C THR A 57 -0.59 -10.42 -11.62
N GLU A 58 0.25 -10.63 -12.64
CA GLU A 58 -0.19 -10.88 -14.03
C GLU A 58 -1.06 -12.15 -14.16
N THR A 59 -0.92 -13.11 -13.23
CA THR A 59 -1.64 -14.38 -13.26
C THR A 59 -2.61 -14.58 -12.09
N ILE A 60 -2.89 -13.56 -11.28
CA ILE A 60 -3.79 -13.72 -10.13
C ILE A 60 -5.22 -13.84 -10.64
N ARG A 61 -5.77 -15.06 -10.55
CA ARG A 61 -7.21 -15.27 -10.65
C ARG A 61 -7.83 -14.94 -9.29
N PRO A 62 -8.86 -14.07 -9.23
CA PRO A 62 -9.60 -13.85 -8.00
C PRO A 62 -10.10 -15.21 -7.48
N GLU A 63 -10.03 -15.42 -6.17
CA GLU A 63 -10.59 -16.63 -5.58
C GLU A 63 -12.10 -16.72 -5.86
N GLU A 64 -12.61 -17.96 -5.87
CA GLU A 64 -14.02 -18.21 -6.15
C GLU A 64 -14.91 -17.48 -5.15
N GLY A 65 -15.68 -16.49 -5.63
CA GLY A 65 -16.53 -15.63 -4.82
C GLY A 65 -15.97 -14.24 -4.50
N ALA A 66 -14.74 -13.91 -4.91
CA ALA A 66 -14.22 -12.55 -4.76
C ALA A 66 -15.00 -11.56 -5.66
N ARG A 67 -15.67 -10.59 -5.03
CA ARG A 67 -16.36 -9.51 -5.76
C ARG A 67 -15.31 -8.56 -6.35
N ILE A 68 -15.08 -8.64 -7.66
CA ILE A 68 -14.32 -7.62 -8.38
C ILE A 68 -15.19 -6.36 -8.38
N VAL A 69 -14.85 -5.38 -7.55
CA VAL A 69 -15.46 -4.05 -7.62
C VAL A 69 -14.70 -3.30 -8.70
N SER A 70 -15.30 -3.20 -9.89
CA SER A 70 -14.81 -2.40 -11.01
C SER A 70 -15.01 -0.91 -10.76
#